data_AF-A0A8S3FXL5-F1
#
_entry.id   AF-A0A8S3FXL5-F1
#
_cell.length_a   1.000
_cell.length_b   1.000
_cell.length_c   1.000
_cell.angle_alpha   90.00
_cell.angle_beta   90.00
_cell.angle_gamma   90.00
#
_symmetry.space_group_name_H-M   'P 1'
#
loop_
_entity.id
_entity.type
_entity.pdbx_description
1 polymer ?
#
loop_
_entity_poly.entity_id
_entity_poly.type
_entity_poly.pdbx_seq_one_letter_code
_entity_poly.pdbx_strand_id
1 'polypeptide(L)'
;MQSLVFFVVGLSLIGSIASSSSSIQDFVDQLLSNYDNKLDIIEKNPFLVDRIYRYYQQTYPRTEQSRNLDLTILMKRKQIFKENLKMILAHNQNPQSTFKLKLNHMSDWTDEESAAIRAKIPVEPIKTMSRIDTVQQRTLTVPDTYDWRNQTRVPNAVTPIKDQRHCGSCYAFAMVGALEKTYAQIYNTSGPLSPQQLIDCSYESGCEGGSFVGTFRYIKDNGDRLNLEKDYPSTPNGAKQDKCQNSSGQLLNYNQTFALQYRQLPTNNEAYMKQTVYQQGPIYVYYNAGKREGNNTILREASTKFDHYATGVYDVPGCPTHENMNHAMVIIGYG
;
A
#
# COMPACT_ATOMS: atom_id res chain seq x y z
N MET A 1 -14.95 -10.62 23.50
CA MET A 1 -14.86 -10.90 22.06
C MET A 1 -13.46 -10.49 21.64
N GLN A 2 -12.65 -11.40 21.12
CA GLN A 2 -11.36 -11.05 20.51
C GLN A 2 -11.66 -10.41 19.15
N SER A 3 -11.12 -9.22 18.91
CA SER A 3 -11.22 -8.55 17.61
C SER A 3 -10.30 -9.27 16.61
N LEU A 4 -10.80 -9.55 15.41
CA LEU A 4 -10.01 -10.14 14.33
C LEU A 4 -9.10 -9.07 13.71
N VAL A 5 -7.81 -9.34 13.58
CA VAL A 5 -6.87 -8.43 12.91
C VAL A 5 -6.37 -9.08 11.62
N PHE A 6 -6.46 -8.36 10.49
CA PHE A 6 -5.89 -8.82 9.23
C PHE A 6 -4.44 -8.37 9.07
N PHE A 7 -3.57 -9.28 8.62
CA PHE A 7 -2.24 -8.92 8.14
C PHE A 7 -2.36 -8.47 6.69
N VAL A 8 -2.04 -7.21 6.44
CA VAL A 8 -2.20 -6.61 5.12
C VAL A 8 -0.83 -6.22 4.57
N VAL A 9 -0.58 -6.62 3.33
CA VAL A 9 0.45 -6.00 2.48
C VAL A 9 -0.27 -4.96 1.62
N GLY A 10 -0.40 -3.76 2.17
CA GLY A 10 -0.30 -2.56 1.36
C GLY A 10 1.18 -2.25 1.29
N LEU A 11 1.65 -1.93 0.09
CA LEU A 11 3.06 -1.69 -0.22
C LEU A 11 3.80 -1.06 0.98
N SER A 12 4.88 -1.69 1.41
CA SER A 12 5.81 -1.02 2.30
C SER A 12 6.33 0.17 1.51
N LEU A 13 5.95 1.35 1.98
CA LEU A 13 6.57 2.62 1.67
C LEU A 13 7.99 2.70 2.27
N ILE A 14 8.64 1.55 2.40
CA ILE A 14 9.96 1.36 2.94
C ILE A 14 10.78 0.85 1.77
N GLY A 15 11.26 1.80 0.96
CA GLY A 15 12.49 1.56 0.22
C GLY A 15 13.55 1.15 1.24
N SER A 16 14.03 -0.09 1.13
CA SER A 16 15.16 -0.59 1.89
C SER A 16 16.41 0.20 1.49
N ILE A 17 16.64 1.34 2.14
CA ILE A 17 18.00 1.89 2.27
C ILE A 17 18.60 1.21 3.48
N ALA A 18 19.12 0.01 3.25
CA ALA A 18 20.07 -0.61 4.15
C ALA A 18 21.43 0.09 3.95
N SER A 19 21.68 1.14 4.73
CA SER A 19 23.04 1.64 4.96
C SER A 19 23.12 2.42 6.27
N SER A 20 23.43 1.71 7.37
CA SER A 20 24.28 2.12 8.50
C SER A 20 24.20 3.55 9.09
N SER A 21 23.14 4.33 8.90
CA SER A 21 22.86 5.55 9.68
C SER A 21 21.79 5.25 10.72
N SER A 22 21.94 5.81 11.93
CA SER A 22 20.87 5.86 12.92
C SER A 22 19.56 6.25 12.24
N SER A 23 18.46 5.57 12.55
CA SER A 23 17.19 5.92 11.90
C SER A 23 16.84 7.38 12.25
N ILE A 24 16.14 8.07 11.36
CA ILE A 24 15.62 9.42 11.67
C ILE A 24 14.85 9.44 12.99
N GLN A 25 14.21 8.33 13.34
CA GLN A 25 13.47 8.18 14.59
C GLN A 25 14.43 8.22 15.80
N ASP A 26 15.54 7.46 15.76
CA ASP A 26 16.56 7.48 16.81
C ASP A 26 17.16 8.87 17.00
N PHE A 27 17.42 9.57 15.89
CA PHE A 27 17.93 10.95 15.93
C PHE A 27 16.95 11.91 16.61
N VAL A 28 15.66 11.82 16.26
CA VAL A 28 14.61 12.62 16.89
C VAL A 28 14.45 12.28 18.36
N ASP A 29 14.42 10.99 18.72
CA ASP A 29 14.26 10.55 20.10
C ASP A 29 15.45 10.98 20.97
N GLN A 30 16.68 10.90 20.44
CA GLN A 30 17.87 11.40 21.13
C GLN A 30 17.80 12.91 21.35
N LEU A 31 17.44 13.70 20.32
CA LEU A 31 17.32 15.15 20.43
C LEU A 31 16.22 15.58 21.41
N LEU A 32 15.11 14.84 21.45
CA LEU A 32 13.96 15.16 22.28
C LEU A 32 14.02 14.54 23.69
N SER A 33 15.02 13.72 23.97
CA SER A 33 15.14 12.98 25.25
C SER A 33 15.20 13.87 26.49
N ASN A 34 15.76 15.08 26.36
CA ASN A 34 15.93 16.04 27.47
C ASN A 34 14.74 16.98 27.65
N TYR A 35 13.65 16.81 26.90
CA TYR A 35 12.48 17.69 26.94
C TYR A 35 11.25 16.94 27.43
N ASP A 36 10.74 17.33 28.60
CA ASP A 36 9.53 16.74 29.18
C ASP A 36 8.31 16.94 28.27
N ASN A 37 8.14 18.15 27.74
CA ASN A 37 7.09 18.48 26.78
C ASN A 37 7.64 18.58 25.35
N LYS A 38 7.72 17.42 24.70
CA LYS A 38 8.18 17.30 23.30
C LYS A 38 7.35 18.12 22.31
N LEU A 39 6.05 18.30 22.55
CA LEU A 39 5.18 19.08 21.64
C LEU A 39 5.46 20.58 21.76
N ASP A 40 5.62 21.08 22.98
CA ASP A 40 5.90 22.49 23.25
C ASP A 40 7.25 22.93 22.66
N ILE A 41 8.29 22.12 22.80
CA ILE A 41 9.61 22.46 22.26
C ILE A 41 9.63 22.47 20.72
N ILE A 42 8.91 21.54 20.07
CA ILE A 42 8.77 21.54 18.60
C ILE A 42 7.99 22.78 18.13
N GLU A 43 7.03 23.26 18.91
CA GLU A 43 6.28 24.46 18.57
C GLU A 43 7.14 25.73 18.66
N LYS A 44 7.87 25.89 19.78
CA LYS A 44 8.56 27.14 20.14
C LYS A 44 10.00 27.26 19.63
N ASN A 45 10.67 26.17 19.28
CA ASN A 45 12.08 26.19 18.89
C ASN A 45 12.26 25.88 17.38
N PRO A 46 12.22 26.91 16.50
CA PRO A 46 12.42 26.70 15.07
C PRO A 46 13.80 26.10 14.75
N PHE A 47 14.86 26.45 15.47
CA PHE A 47 16.20 25.89 15.22
C PHE A 47 16.25 24.36 15.42
N LEU A 48 15.50 23.84 16.39
CA LEU A 48 15.37 22.41 16.62
C LEU A 48 14.65 21.72 15.44
N VAL A 49 13.54 22.30 14.98
CA VAL A 49 12.80 21.81 13.81
C VAL A 49 13.69 21.83 12.57
N ASP A 50 14.47 22.89 12.37
CA ASP A 50 15.41 23.03 11.24
C ASP A 50 16.51 21.97 11.26
N ARG A 51 16.97 21.60 12.45
CA ARG A 51 17.97 20.54 12.62
C ARG A 51 17.37 19.18 12.28
N ILE A 52 16.17 18.89 12.78
CA ILE A 52 15.45 17.65 12.50
C ILE A 52 15.13 17.55 11.00
N TYR A 53 14.61 18.62 10.41
CA TYR A 53 14.23 18.65 9.00
C TYR A 53 15.44 18.52 8.06
N ARG A 54 16.60 19.10 8.40
CA ARG A 54 17.83 18.88 7.62
C ARG A 54 18.28 17.41 7.65
N TYR A 55 18.20 16.77 8.82
CA TYR A 55 18.49 15.33 8.93
C TYR A 55 17.49 14.49 8.13
N TYR A 56 16.21 14.87 8.17
CA TYR A 56 15.16 14.27 7.33
C TYR A 56 15.50 14.32 5.85
N GLN A 57 15.88 15.49 5.32
CA GLN A 57 16.22 15.67 3.91
C GLN A 57 17.46 14.88 3.48
N GLN A 58 18.40 14.65 4.40
CA GLN A 58 19.56 13.78 4.16
C GLN A 58 19.16 12.30 4.15
N THR A 59 18.21 11.91 5.00
CA THR A 59 17.71 10.53 5.09
C THR A 59 16.83 10.16 3.89
N TYR A 60 16.02 11.12 3.42
CA TYR A 60 15.08 10.95 2.31
C TYR A 60 15.33 12.02 1.23
N PRO A 61 16.44 11.89 0.46
CA PRO A 61 16.74 12.84 -0.60
C PRO A 61 15.70 12.76 -1.72
N ARG A 62 15.19 13.91 -2.15
CA ARG A 62 14.28 14.00 -3.30
C ARG A 62 15.08 14.02 -4.61
N THR A 63 14.67 13.18 -5.57
CA THR A 63 15.31 13.05 -6.89
C THR A 63 14.92 14.15 -7.87
N GLU A 64 13.77 14.80 -7.67
CA GLU A 64 13.29 15.88 -8.53
C GLU A 64 13.46 17.25 -7.87
N GLN A 65 13.97 18.21 -8.65
CA GLN A 65 13.90 19.67 -8.44
C GLN A 65 14.82 20.33 -7.40
N SER A 66 15.99 19.76 -7.10
CA SER A 66 16.95 20.41 -6.19
C SER A 66 17.67 21.66 -6.73
N ARG A 67 17.48 22.04 -8.01
CA ARG A 67 18.22 23.18 -8.61
C ARG A 67 17.44 24.50 -8.73
N ASN A 68 16.11 24.52 -8.54
CA ASN A 68 15.29 25.74 -8.67
C ASN A 68 13.98 25.67 -7.85
N LEU A 69 13.97 25.05 -6.67
CA LEU A 69 12.75 24.99 -5.86
C LEU A 69 12.45 26.38 -5.28
N ASP A 70 11.27 26.90 -5.62
CA ASP A 70 10.69 28.11 -5.02
C ASP A 70 10.77 28.03 -3.49
N LEU A 71 11.35 29.06 -2.86
CA LEU A 71 11.45 29.18 -1.40
C LEU A 71 10.09 28.96 -0.71
N THR A 72 9.00 29.36 -1.37
CA THR A 72 7.62 29.16 -0.92
C THR A 72 7.29 27.68 -0.76
N ILE A 73 7.70 26.84 -1.72
CA ILE A 73 7.49 25.38 -1.67
C ILE A 73 8.32 24.76 -0.54
N LEU A 74 9.58 25.19 -0.38
CA LEU A 74 10.45 24.72 0.70
C LEU A 74 9.87 25.05 2.08
N MET A 75 9.36 26.27 2.26
CA MET A 75 8.69 26.70 3.48
C MET A 75 7.41 25.90 3.75
N LYS A 76 6.57 25.68 2.71
CA LYS A 76 5.34 24.87 2.82
C LYS A 76 5.66 23.45 3.27
N ARG A 77 6.65 22.78 2.65
CA ARG A 77 7.06 21.40 3.00
C ARG A 77 7.58 21.29 4.43
N LYS A 78 8.42 22.24 4.85
CA LYS A 78 8.93 22.28 6.22
C LYS A 78 7.81 22.47 7.25
N GLN A 79 6.81 23.30 6.92
CA GLN A 79 5.64 23.48 7.77
C GLN A 79 4.81 22.19 7.87
N ILE A 80 4.58 21.51 6.74
CA ILE A 80 3.92 20.20 6.72
C ILE A 80 4.69 19.19 7.57
N PHE A 81 6.02 19.14 7.43
CA PHE A 81 6.89 18.29 8.23
C PHE A 81 6.74 18.56 9.73
N LYS A 82 6.75 19.83 10.15
CA LYS A 82 6.55 20.23 11.55
C LYS A 82 5.21 19.71 12.08
N GLU A 83 4.11 19.90 11.34
CA GLU A 83 2.79 19.44 11.79
C GLU A 83 2.69 17.92 11.83
N ASN A 84 3.27 17.21 10.87
CA ASN A 84 3.31 15.75 10.88
C ASN A 84 4.15 15.22 12.06
N LEU A 85 5.30 15.84 12.35
CA LEU A 85 6.11 15.50 13.52
C LEU A 85 5.32 15.68 14.83
N LYS A 86 4.60 16.80 14.98
CA LYS A 86 3.75 17.03 16.16
C LYS A 86 2.64 15.98 16.27
N MET A 87 1.98 15.64 15.16
CA MET A 87 0.94 14.61 15.14
C MET A 87 1.51 13.25 15.57
N ILE A 88 2.67 12.86 15.04
CA ILE A 88 3.35 11.60 15.39
C ILE A 88 3.68 11.56 16.89
N LEU A 89 4.27 12.63 17.42
CA LEU A 89 4.62 12.73 18.84
C LEU A 89 3.37 12.63 19.73
N ALA A 90 2.32 13.37 19.41
CA ALA A 90 1.06 13.36 20.16
C ALA A 90 0.39 11.98 20.13
N HIS A 91 0.32 11.35 18.94
CA HIS A 91 -0.23 10.01 18.78
C HIS A 91 0.56 8.97 19.59
N ASN A 92 1.90 9.01 19.51
CA ASN A 92 2.75 8.04 20.19
C ASN A 92 2.74 8.20 21.73
N GLN A 93 2.38 9.38 22.24
CA GLN A 93 2.16 9.64 23.67
C GLN A 93 0.81 9.12 24.19
N ASN A 94 -0.17 8.84 23.31
CA ASN A 94 -1.47 8.34 23.73
C ASN A 94 -1.38 6.86 24.17
N PRO A 95 -1.62 6.54 25.46
CA PRO A 95 -1.54 5.16 25.95
C PRO A 95 -2.69 4.26 25.44
N GLN A 96 -3.77 4.86 24.93
CA GLN A 96 -4.92 4.13 24.38
C GLN A 96 -4.72 3.72 22.92
N SER A 97 -3.66 4.19 22.26
CA SER A 97 -3.41 3.82 20.87
C SER A 97 -2.83 2.41 20.74
N THR A 98 -3.43 1.62 19.86
CA THR A 98 -3.01 0.26 19.51
C THR A 98 -1.86 0.20 18.49
N PHE A 99 -1.41 1.35 17.98
CA PHE A 99 -0.36 1.43 16.98
C PHE A 99 0.54 2.66 17.18
N LYS A 100 1.72 2.62 16.56
CA LYS A 100 2.68 3.72 16.57
C LYS A 100 2.92 4.25 15.17
N LEU A 101 3.29 5.53 15.14
CA LEU A 101 3.65 6.26 13.93
C LEU A 101 5.15 6.57 13.93
N LYS A 102 5.73 6.80 12.76
CA LYS A 102 7.12 7.24 12.61
C LYS A 102 7.27 8.20 11.44
N LEU A 103 8.33 9.02 11.48
CA LEU A 103 8.73 9.79 10.30
C LEU A 103 9.18 8.84 9.19
N ASN A 104 8.79 9.14 7.95
CA ASN A 104 9.19 8.41 6.75
C ASN A 104 9.27 9.37 5.57
N HIS A 105 9.60 8.89 4.38
CA HIS A 105 9.76 9.72 3.19
C HIS A 105 8.54 10.56 2.78
N MET A 106 7.36 10.36 3.40
CA MET A 106 6.12 11.11 3.20
C MET A 106 5.92 12.27 4.17
N SER A 107 6.82 12.44 5.13
CA SER A 107 6.59 13.39 6.23
C SER A 107 6.58 14.86 5.80
N ASP A 108 7.09 15.20 4.62
CA ASP A 108 7.02 16.53 4.03
C ASP A 108 6.11 16.61 2.77
N TRP A 109 5.28 15.60 2.55
CA TRP A 109 4.43 15.51 1.36
C TRP A 109 3.24 16.47 1.42
N THR A 110 3.02 17.19 0.33
CA THR A 110 1.81 18.00 0.16
C THR A 110 0.56 17.12 0.04
N ASP A 111 -0.61 17.74 0.19
CA ASP A 111 -1.88 17.03 0.05
C ASP A 111 -2.01 16.45 -1.37
N GLU A 112 -1.50 17.15 -2.38
CA GLU A 112 -1.47 16.70 -3.78
C GLU A 112 -0.54 15.49 -3.98
N GLU A 113 0.65 15.49 -3.38
CA GLU A 113 1.58 14.35 -3.44
C GLU A 113 0.99 13.10 -2.76
N SER A 114 0.34 13.30 -1.60
CA SER A 114 -0.35 12.24 -0.88
C SER A 114 -1.59 11.74 -1.63
N ALA A 115 -2.30 12.60 -2.36
CA ALA A 115 -3.41 12.21 -3.21
C ALA A 115 -2.95 11.43 -4.45
N ALA A 116 -1.82 11.79 -5.05
CA ALA A 116 -1.30 11.17 -6.27
C ALA A 116 -0.98 9.66 -6.12
N ILE A 117 -0.64 9.22 -4.91
CA ILE A 117 -0.38 7.79 -4.62
C ILE A 117 -1.65 7.00 -4.31
N ARG A 118 -2.75 7.66 -4.00
CA ARG A 118 -4.06 7.03 -3.79
C ARG A 118 -4.73 6.93 -5.15
N ALA A 119 -4.81 5.72 -5.69
CA ALA A 119 -5.47 5.49 -6.97
C ALA A 119 -6.90 6.03 -6.93
N LYS A 120 -7.33 6.69 -8.01
CA LYS A 120 -8.76 6.79 -8.28
C LYS A 120 -9.24 5.37 -8.53
N ILE A 121 -10.14 4.87 -7.68
CA ILE A 121 -10.79 3.58 -7.88
C ILE A 121 -12.11 3.90 -8.57
N PRO A 122 -12.24 3.64 -9.89
CA PRO A 122 -13.51 3.83 -10.58
C PRO A 122 -14.55 2.88 -9.99
N VAL A 123 -15.76 3.38 -9.74
CA VAL A 123 -16.90 2.54 -9.35
C VAL A 123 -17.44 1.88 -10.62
N GLU A 124 -16.76 0.84 -11.07
CA GLU A 124 -17.23 0.02 -12.19
C GLU A 124 -18.36 -0.91 -11.72
N PRO A 125 -19.55 -0.88 -12.35
CA PRO A 125 -20.59 -1.84 -12.02
C PRO A 125 -20.11 -3.27 -12.31
N ILE A 126 -20.11 -4.12 -11.27
CA ILE A 126 -19.55 -5.50 -11.24
C ILE A 126 -20.40 -6.50 -12.06
N LYS A 127 -21.14 -6.06 -13.08
CA LYS A 127 -22.20 -6.86 -13.70
C LYS A 127 -21.75 -7.77 -14.87
N THR A 128 -20.53 -7.66 -15.38
CA THR A 128 -20.23 -8.18 -16.74
C THR A 128 -19.05 -9.15 -16.86
N MET A 129 -18.57 -9.79 -15.79
CA MET A 129 -17.46 -10.72 -15.94
C MET A 129 -17.58 -11.96 -15.06
N SER A 130 -16.84 -13.02 -15.43
CA SER A 130 -16.80 -14.40 -14.92
C SER A 130 -16.75 -14.51 -13.38
N ARG A 131 -17.85 -14.11 -12.74
CA ARG A 131 -18.08 -14.09 -11.30
C ARG A 131 -18.69 -15.42 -10.92
N ILE A 132 -18.03 -16.13 -10.01
CA ILE A 132 -18.63 -17.33 -9.43
C ILE A 132 -19.64 -16.87 -8.38
N ASP A 133 -20.93 -16.85 -8.78
CA ASP A 133 -22.05 -16.40 -7.93
C ASP A 133 -22.36 -17.34 -6.76
N THR A 134 -21.99 -18.62 -6.87
CA THR A 134 -22.30 -19.63 -5.87
C THR A 134 -21.33 -19.58 -4.70
N VAL A 135 -21.70 -18.81 -3.67
CA VAL A 135 -21.12 -18.93 -2.34
C VAL A 135 -21.97 -19.91 -1.52
N GLN A 136 -21.60 -21.19 -1.48
CA GLN A 136 -22.01 -22.01 -0.34
C GLN A 136 -21.21 -21.52 0.86
N GLN A 137 -21.83 -20.69 1.70
CA GLN A 137 -21.27 -20.28 3.00
C GLN A 137 -21.24 -21.50 3.94
N ARG A 138 -20.27 -22.39 3.76
CA ARG A 138 -19.96 -23.41 4.76
C ARG A 138 -19.01 -22.79 5.75
N THR A 139 -19.50 -22.51 6.94
CA THR A 139 -18.66 -22.05 8.04
C THR A 139 -17.69 -23.16 8.41
N LEU A 140 -16.44 -23.02 7.99
CA LEU A 140 -15.38 -23.95 8.33
C LEU A 140 -14.62 -23.42 9.53
N THR A 141 -14.27 -24.34 10.44
CA THR A 141 -13.37 -24.01 11.54
C THR A 141 -11.98 -23.85 10.95
N VAL A 142 -11.42 -22.65 11.09
CA VAL A 142 -10.07 -22.29 10.65
C VAL A 142 -9.26 -21.85 11.86
N PRO A 143 -7.91 -21.91 11.83
CA PRO A 143 -7.07 -21.44 12.93
C PRO A 143 -7.36 -19.99 13.31
N ASP A 144 -7.05 -19.60 14.54
CA ASP A 144 -7.24 -18.22 15.02
C ASP A 144 -6.22 -17.24 14.45
N THR A 145 -5.00 -17.70 14.21
CA THR A 145 -3.94 -16.95 13.55
C THR A 145 -3.43 -17.73 12.35
N TYR A 146 -3.22 -17.03 11.23
CA TYR A 146 -2.65 -17.61 10.03
C TYR A 146 -1.92 -16.56 9.21
N ASP A 147 -0.73 -16.88 8.72
CA ASP A 147 0.09 -15.96 7.91
C ASP A 147 0.69 -16.69 6.72
N TRP A 148 0.36 -16.25 5.51
CA TRP A 148 0.88 -16.85 4.28
C TRP A 148 2.40 -16.69 4.12
N ARG A 149 3.02 -15.71 4.79
CA ARG A 149 4.49 -15.56 4.80
C ARG A 149 5.20 -16.74 5.45
N ASN A 150 4.54 -17.42 6.39
CA ASN A 150 5.09 -18.59 7.07
C ASN A 150 4.97 -19.88 6.22
N GLN A 151 4.24 -19.84 5.11
CA GLN A 151 4.00 -21.00 4.25
C GLN A 151 5.12 -21.18 3.22
N THR A 152 6.35 -21.37 3.68
CA THR A 152 7.57 -21.42 2.83
C THR A 152 7.60 -22.57 1.81
N ARG A 153 6.74 -23.58 2.00
CA ARG A 153 6.56 -24.70 1.05
C ARG A 153 5.58 -24.38 -0.09
N VAL A 154 4.87 -23.27 -0.02
CA VAL A 154 3.94 -22.81 -1.06
C VAL A 154 4.67 -21.76 -1.90
N PRO A 155 5.03 -22.07 -3.16
CA PRO A 155 5.74 -21.13 -4.03
C PRO A 155 4.97 -19.82 -4.17
N ASN A 156 5.68 -18.70 -4.00
CA ASN A 156 5.15 -17.33 -4.10
C ASN A 156 3.87 -17.10 -3.27
N ALA A 157 3.71 -17.78 -2.12
CA ALA A 157 2.60 -17.55 -1.21
C ALA A 157 2.43 -16.07 -0.85
N VAL A 158 3.56 -15.40 -0.60
CA VAL A 158 3.71 -13.95 -0.55
C VAL A 158 5.10 -13.63 -1.11
N THR A 159 5.18 -12.77 -2.12
CA THR A 159 6.48 -12.35 -2.69
C THR A 159 7.05 -11.13 -1.93
N PRO A 160 8.32 -10.74 -2.17
CA PRO A 160 8.87 -9.53 -1.56
C PRO A 160 7.98 -8.31 -1.80
N ILE A 161 7.92 -7.45 -0.79
CA ILE A 161 7.11 -6.23 -0.86
C ILE A 161 7.68 -5.32 -1.95
N LYS A 162 6.80 -4.80 -2.80
CA LYS A 162 7.14 -3.88 -3.89
C LYS A 162 6.83 -2.43 -3.49
N ASP A 163 7.17 -1.45 -4.34
CA ASP A 163 6.97 -0.03 -4.07
C ASP A 163 6.38 0.71 -5.30
N GLN A 164 5.14 1.21 -5.18
CA GLN A 164 4.46 1.97 -6.24
C GLN A 164 5.02 3.41 -6.39
N ARG A 165 5.72 3.91 -5.37
CA ARG A 165 6.16 5.30 -5.23
C ARG A 165 5.08 6.33 -5.56
N HIS A 166 5.37 7.27 -6.45
CA HIS A 166 4.53 8.45 -6.75
C HIS A 166 3.45 8.19 -7.81
N CYS A 167 3.10 6.93 -8.05
CA CYS A 167 2.13 6.50 -9.06
C CYS A 167 0.92 5.88 -8.38
N GLY A 168 -0.30 6.29 -8.74
CA GLY A 168 -1.57 5.76 -8.23
C GLY A 168 -1.89 4.36 -8.76
N SER A 169 -0.94 3.43 -8.69
CA SER A 169 -1.02 2.09 -9.27
C SER A 169 -1.29 0.98 -8.26
N CYS A 170 -1.76 1.32 -7.05
CA CYS A 170 -2.05 0.33 -6.00
C CYS A 170 -2.94 -0.83 -6.49
N TYR A 171 -3.86 -0.57 -7.43
CA TYR A 171 -4.70 -1.60 -8.05
C TYR A 171 -3.88 -2.68 -8.77
N ALA A 172 -2.82 -2.30 -9.49
CA ALA A 172 -1.95 -3.23 -10.22
C ALA A 172 -1.12 -4.06 -9.24
N PHE A 173 -0.55 -3.41 -8.23
CA PHE A 173 0.23 -4.08 -7.19
C PHE A 173 -0.60 -5.05 -6.36
N ALA A 174 -1.82 -4.65 -5.98
CA ALA A 174 -2.73 -5.52 -5.25
C ALA A 174 -3.22 -6.69 -6.13
N MET A 175 -3.44 -6.46 -7.43
CA MET A 175 -3.81 -7.51 -8.37
C MET A 175 -2.71 -8.56 -8.49
N VAL A 176 -1.46 -8.16 -8.74
CA VAL A 176 -0.35 -9.13 -8.83
C VAL A 176 -0.14 -9.85 -7.49
N GLY A 177 -0.18 -9.16 -6.36
CA GLY A 177 0.01 -9.78 -5.04
C GLY A 177 -1.08 -10.81 -4.69
N ALA A 178 -2.32 -10.60 -5.13
CA ALA A 178 -3.39 -11.59 -4.97
C ALA A 178 -3.26 -12.80 -5.92
N LEU A 179 -2.56 -12.63 -7.05
CA LEU A 179 -2.44 -13.66 -8.10
C LEU A 179 -1.14 -14.48 -8.04
N GLU A 180 -0.07 -13.96 -7.44
CA GLU A 180 1.27 -14.57 -7.44
C GLU A 180 1.29 -16.03 -6.98
N LYS A 181 0.63 -16.33 -5.85
CA LYS A 181 0.48 -17.72 -5.36
C LYS A 181 -0.20 -18.60 -6.41
N THR A 182 -1.34 -18.14 -6.91
CA THR A 182 -2.14 -18.88 -7.90
C THR A 182 -1.29 -19.12 -9.15
N TYR A 183 -0.64 -18.10 -9.69
CA TYR A 183 0.22 -18.22 -10.88
C TYR A 183 1.39 -19.19 -10.68
N ALA A 184 2.00 -19.20 -9.49
CA ALA A 184 3.03 -20.17 -9.17
C ALA A 184 2.51 -21.61 -9.19
N GLN A 185 1.27 -21.82 -8.78
CA GLN A 185 0.63 -23.14 -8.76
C GLN A 185 0.22 -23.64 -10.15
N ILE A 186 -0.42 -22.80 -10.98
CA ILE A 186 -0.93 -23.21 -12.30
C ILE A 186 0.13 -23.14 -13.40
N TYR A 187 1.05 -22.17 -13.36
CA TYR A 187 2.02 -21.92 -14.43
C TYR A 187 3.45 -22.22 -14.02
N ASN A 188 3.68 -22.73 -12.80
CA ASN A 188 5.00 -23.04 -12.26
C ASN A 188 5.97 -21.84 -12.34
N THR A 189 5.46 -20.63 -12.06
CA THR A 189 6.28 -19.42 -12.09
C THR A 189 7.25 -19.35 -10.91
N SER A 190 8.46 -18.87 -11.18
CA SER A 190 9.51 -18.67 -10.18
C SER A 190 9.80 -17.17 -9.98
N GLY A 191 8.96 -16.49 -9.22
CA GLY A 191 9.19 -15.10 -8.81
C GLY A 191 7.93 -14.21 -8.85
N PRO A 192 8.10 -12.93 -8.50
CA PRO A 192 7.01 -11.95 -8.51
C PRO A 192 6.50 -11.66 -9.92
N LEU A 193 5.20 -11.39 -10.02
CA LEU A 193 4.56 -10.89 -11.24
C LEU A 193 4.81 -9.39 -11.39
N SER A 194 4.83 -8.91 -12.64
CA SER A 194 5.03 -7.50 -12.97
C SER A 194 3.75 -6.69 -12.80
N PRO A 195 3.69 -5.73 -11.86
CA PRO A 195 2.62 -4.75 -11.83
C PRO A 195 2.78 -3.74 -12.96
N GLN A 196 4.00 -3.49 -13.46
CA GLN A 196 4.28 -2.54 -14.53
C GLN A 196 3.55 -2.91 -15.84
N GLN A 197 3.44 -4.21 -16.17
CA GLN A 197 2.61 -4.64 -17.30
C GLN A 197 1.15 -4.17 -17.15
N LEU A 198 0.56 -4.32 -15.96
CA LEU A 198 -0.82 -3.88 -15.72
C LEU A 198 -0.96 -2.36 -15.82
N ILE A 199 0.07 -1.62 -15.40
CA ILE A 199 0.09 -0.15 -15.45
C ILE A 199 0.18 0.36 -16.90
N ASP A 200 0.96 -0.29 -17.75
CA ASP A 200 1.18 0.17 -19.12
C ASP A 200 0.14 -0.38 -20.11
N CYS A 201 -0.36 -1.60 -19.87
CA CYS A 201 -1.12 -2.36 -20.87
C CYS A 201 -2.59 -2.60 -20.52
N SER A 202 -2.99 -2.47 -19.25
CA SER A 202 -4.40 -2.70 -18.91
C SER A 202 -5.31 -1.59 -19.47
N TYR A 203 -6.61 -1.83 -19.43
CA TYR A 203 -7.61 -0.83 -19.83
C TYR A 203 -7.80 0.30 -18.80
N GLU A 204 -7.01 0.28 -17.72
CA GLU A 204 -7.05 1.28 -16.66
C GLU A 204 -6.18 2.49 -16.98
N SER A 205 -6.24 3.53 -16.14
CA SER A 205 -5.57 4.81 -16.37
C SER A 205 -4.14 4.84 -15.83
N GLY A 206 -3.43 3.71 -15.87
CA GLY A 206 -2.03 3.60 -15.45
C GLY A 206 -1.77 4.18 -14.05
N CYS A 207 -1.06 5.32 -13.96
CA CYS A 207 -0.77 5.98 -12.69
C CYS A 207 -1.89 6.86 -12.14
N GLU A 208 -2.95 7.12 -12.90
CA GLU A 208 -4.09 7.92 -12.43
C GLU A 208 -5.12 7.08 -11.66
N GLY A 209 -5.01 5.76 -11.73
CA GLY A 209 -5.85 4.83 -10.99
C GLY A 209 -6.36 3.67 -11.82
N GLY A 210 -7.08 2.79 -11.15
CA GLY A 210 -7.68 1.63 -11.79
C GLY A 210 -8.56 0.80 -10.87
N SER A 211 -9.41 -0.03 -11.48
CA SER A 211 -10.33 -0.94 -10.81
C SER A 211 -9.85 -2.40 -10.84
N PHE A 212 -10.35 -3.21 -9.91
CA PHE A 212 -10.15 -4.66 -9.93
C PHE A 212 -10.74 -5.25 -11.22
N VAL A 213 -11.95 -4.80 -11.59
CA VAL A 213 -12.73 -5.37 -12.69
C VAL A 213 -12.06 -5.10 -14.04
N GLY A 214 -11.67 -3.86 -14.34
CA GLY A 214 -11.01 -3.55 -15.61
C GLY A 214 -9.60 -4.14 -15.71
N THR A 215 -8.85 -4.16 -14.61
CA THR A 215 -7.55 -4.86 -14.56
C THR A 215 -7.69 -6.35 -14.80
N PHE A 216 -8.65 -7.02 -14.14
CA PHE A 216 -8.88 -8.45 -14.33
C PHE A 216 -9.41 -8.77 -15.74
N ARG A 217 -10.17 -7.86 -16.34
CA ARG A 217 -10.65 -7.97 -17.73
C ARG A 217 -9.49 -7.96 -18.71
N TYR A 218 -8.52 -7.07 -18.51
CA TYR A 218 -7.29 -7.10 -19.30
C TYR A 218 -6.56 -8.43 -19.16
N ILE A 219 -6.39 -8.96 -17.94
CA ILE A 219 -5.73 -10.25 -17.72
C ILE A 219 -6.42 -11.35 -18.53
N LYS A 220 -7.75 -11.37 -18.49
CA LYS A 220 -8.60 -12.30 -19.24
C LYS A 220 -8.41 -12.20 -20.75
N ASP A 221 -8.54 -10.99 -21.27
CA ASP A 221 -8.46 -10.72 -22.70
C ASP A 221 -7.03 -10.96 -23.23
N ASN A 222 -6.03 -10.82 -22.35
CA ASN A 222 -4.63 -11.19 -22.62
C ASN A 222 -4.35 -12.70 -22.44
N GLY A 223 -5.38 -13.54 -22.32
CA GLY A 223 -5.26 -14.99 -22.21
C GLY A 223 -4.64 -15.47 -20.89
N ASP A 224 -4.89 -14.75 -19.81
CA ASP A 224 -4.30 -14.93 -18.48
C ASP A 224 -2.77 -14.74 -18.42
N ARG A 225 -2.16 -14.12 -19.45
CA ARG A 225 -0.70 -13.97 -19.56
C ARG A 225 -0.20 -12.75 -18.79
N LEU A 226 0.61 -13.00 -17.76
CA LEU A 226 1.35 -11.97 -17.03
C LEU A 226 2.86 -12.24 -17.07
N ASN A 227 3.63 -11.17 -17.18
CA ASN A 227 5.09 -11.16 -17.11
C ASN A 227 5.55 -11.25 -15.66
N LEU A 228 6.76 -11.78 -15.45
CA LEU A 228 7.45 -11.66 -14.19
C LEU A 228 8.09 -10.28 -14.07
N GLU A 229 8.31 -9.82 -12.84
CA GLU A 229 8.99 -8.55 -12.55
C GLU A 229 10.35 -8.46 -13.25
N LYS A 230 11.09 -9.57 -13.35
CA LYS A 230 12.39 -9.60 -14.03
C LYS A 230 12.30 -9.38 -15.56
N ASP A 231 11.16 -9.70 -16.17
CA ASP A 231 10.97 -9.67 -17.62
C ASP A 231 10.25 -8.38 -18.06
N TYR A 232 9.47 -7.77 -17.16
CA TYR A 232 8.86 -6.45 -17.32
C TYR A 232 9.03 -5.66 -16.01
N PRO A 233 10.22 -5.11 -15.73
CA PRO A 233 10.50 -4.49 -14.44
C PRO A 233 9.78 -3.16 -14.26
N SER A 234 9.34 -2.91 -13.03
CA SER A 234 9.00 -1.56 -12.58
C SER A 234 10.23 -0.66 -12.69
N THR A 235 10.05 0.62 -13.03
CA THR A 235 11.20 1.51 -13.21
C THR A 235 11.97 1.69 -11.88
N PRO A 236 13.28 2.02 -11.91
CA PRO A 236 14.08 2.21 -10.70
C PRO A 236 13.53 3.29 -9.74
N ASN A 237 12.72 4.20 -10.26
CA ASN A 237 12.06 5.28 -9.52
C ASN A 237 10.61 4.94 -9.13
N GLY A 238 10.25 3.66 -9.11
CA GLY A 238 8.89 3.17 -8.89
C GLY A 238 8.10 3.05 -10.18
N ALA A 239 6.85 2.65 -10.07
CA ALA A 239 6.00 2.55 -11.24
C ALA A 239 5.80 3.92 -11.91
N LYS A 240 5.89 3.97 -13.22
CA LYS A 240 5.51 5.12 -14.05
C LYS A 240 4.84 4.57 -15.29
N GLN A 241 3.72 5.15 -15.68
CA GLN A 241 3.06 4.74 -16.90
C GLN A 241 3.95 5.06 -18.12
N ASP A 242 4.20 4.03 -18.91
CA ASP A 242 4.89 4.10 -20.19
C ASP A 242 4.02 3.46 -21.28
N LYS A 243 4.50 3.43 -22.52
CA LYS A 243 3.86 2.68 -23.59
C LYS A 243 3.85 1.20 -23.24
N CYS A 244 2.69 0.56 -23.40
CA CYS A 244 2.59 -0.90 -23.34
C CYS A 244 3.65 -1.52 -24.25
N GLN A 245 4.61 -2.20 -23.64
CA GLN A 245 5.63 -2.92 -24.39
C GLN A 245 5.02 -4.24 -24.86
N ASN A 246 5.27 -4.62 -26.11
CA ASN A 246 4.98 -5.96 -26.62
C ASN A 246 5.95 -6.97 -25.98
N SER A 247 5.87 -7.11 -24.67
CA SER A 247 6.28 -8.31 -23.97
C SER A 247 5.13 -9.30 -24.16
N SER A 248 5.07 -9.88 -25.36
CA SER A 248 4.53 -11.23 -25.50
C SER A 248 5.36 -12.08 -24.55
N GLY A 249 4.93 -12.13 -23.28
CA GLY A 249 5.79 -12.47 -22.16
C GLY A 249 6.54 -13.72 -22.49
N GLN A 250 7.86 -13.73 -22.24
CA GLN A 250 8.70 -14.89 -22.51
C GLN A 250 7.90 -16.09 -22.04
N LEU A 251 7.44 -16.85 -23.03
CA LEU A 251 6.24 -17.67 -22.92
C LEU A 251 6.48 -18.59 -21.73
N LEU A 252 5.88 -18.30 -20.56
CA LEU A 252 5.61 -19.37 -19.61
C LEU A 252 4.92 -20.41 -20.48
N ASN A 253 5.30 -21.69 -20.39
CA ASN A 253 4.77 -22.74 -21.26
C ASN A 253 3.25 -22.88 -21.03
N TYR A 254 2.47 -21.94 -21.56
CA TYR A 254 1.02 -21.80 -21.51
C TYR A 254 0.45 -22.71 -22.59
N ASN A 255 0.80 -24.00 -22.55
CA ASN A 255 0.08 -25.00 -23.34
C ASN A 255 -1.35 -25.19 -22.81
N GLN A 256 -1.71 -24.53 -21.70
CA GLN A 256 -3.05 -24.54 -21.10
C GLN A 256 -3.39 -23.13 -20.58
N THR A 257 -4.51 -22.56 -21.04
CA THR A 257 -5.16 -21.42 -20.39
C THR A 257 -6.16 -21.98 -19.38
N PHE A 258 -5.93 -21.73 -18.08
CA PHE A 258 -6.75 -22.31 -17.01
C PHE A 258 -8.08 -21.58 -16.78
N ALA A 259 -8.40 -20.58 -17.61
CA ALA A 259 -9.58 -19.74 -17.48
C ALA A 259 -9.74 -19.23 -16.03
N LEU A 260 -8.77 -18.43 -15.56
CA LEU A 260 -8.78 -17.76 -14.25
C LEU A 260 -10.18 -17.23 -13.89
N GLN A 261 -10.64 -17.36 -12.66
CA GLN A 261 -11.92 -16.78 -12.23
C GLN A 261 -11.72 -16.00 -10.94
N TYR A 262 -12.61 -15.07 -10.67
CA TYR A 262 -12.62 -14.38 -9.40
C TYR A 262 -13.96 -14.56 -8.69
N ARG A 263 -13.92 -14.43 -7.37
CA ARG A 263 -15.10 -14.43 -6.51
C ARG A 263 -15.11 -13.13 -5.73
N GLN A 264 -16.20 -12.39 -5.85
CA GLN A 264 -16.46 -11.28 -4.95
C GLN A 264 -16.96 -11.82 -3.62
N LEU A 265 -16.31 -11.43 -2.53
CA LEU A 265 -16.74 -11.82 -1.19
C LEU A 265 -17.94 -10.96 -0.76
N PRO A 266 -18.84 -11.48 0.10
CA PRO A 266 -19.89 -10.68 0.70
C PRO A 266 -19.30 -9.47 1.43
N THR A 267 -19.89 -8.30 1.23
CA THR A 267 -19.53 -7.06 1.94
C THR A 267 -19.70 -7.27 3.46
N ASN A 268 -18.80 -6.71 4.26
CA ASN A 268 -18.83 -6.73 5.73
C ASN A 268 -18.87 -8.12 6.38
N ASN A 269 -18.25 -9.12 5.75
CA ASN A 269 -18.17 -10.46 6.33
C ASN A 269 -16.72 -10.87 6.60
N GLU A 270 -16.15 -10.30 7.66
CA GLU A 270 -14.77 -10.57 8.07
C GLU A 270 -14.54 -12.05 8.42
N ALA A 271 -15.53 -12.74 8.97
CA ALA A 271 -15.45 -14.18 9.23
C ALA A 271 -15.28 -14.98 7.94
N TYR A 272 -16.00 -14.61 6.87
CA TYR A 272 -15.85 -15.23 5.56
C TYR A 272 -14.55 -14.81 4.86
N MET A 273 -14.08 -13.59 5.07
CA MET A 273 -12.74 -13.16 4.62
C MET A 273 -11.64 -13.98 5.30
N LYS A 274 -11.70 -14.19 6.63
CA LYS A 274 -10.80 -15.06 7.41
C LYS A 274 -10.72 -16.46 6.80
N GLN A 275 -11.89 -17.08 6.56
CA GLN A 275 -11.97 -18.40 5.93
C GLN A 275 -11.37 -18.40 4.52
N THR A 276 -11.70 -17.38 3.71
CA THR A 276 -11.20 -17.27 2.34
C THR A 276 -9.68 -17.13 2.32
N VAL A 277 -9.10 -16.29 3.19
CA VAL A 277 -7.65 -16.13 3.30
C VAL A 277 -6.98 -17.45 3.61
N TYR A 278 -7.47 -18.18 4.62
CA TYR A 278 -6.92 -19.48 5.00
C TYR A 278 -6.99 -20.51 3.86
N GLN A 279 -8.13 -20.60 3.18
CA GLN A 279 -8.39 -21.66 2.21
C GLN A 279 -7.81 -21.37 0.82
N GLN A 280 -7.89 -20.13 0.37
CA GLN A 280 -7.65 -19.76 -1.02
C GLN A 280 -6.30 -19.07 -1.23
N GLY A 281 -5.80 -18.31 -0.24
CA GLY A 281 -4.61 -17.49 -0.44
C GLY A 281 -4.80 -16.04 -0.04
N PRO A 282 -3.80 -15.20 -0.34
CA PRO A 282 -3.94 -13.76 -0.25
C PRO A 282 -5.15 -13.24 -1.05
N ILE A 283 -5.85 -12.24 -0.54
CA ILE A 283 -7.05 -11.65 -1.18
C ILE A 283 -6.86 -10.17 -1.47
N TYR A 284 -7.33 -9.74 -2.64
CA TYR A 284 -7.41 -8.33 -3.02
C TYR A 284 -8.51 -7.63 -2.20
N VAL A 285 -8.22 -6.46 -1.64
CA VAL A 285 -9.21 -5.63 -0.94
C VAL A 285 -9.07 -4.16 -1.31
N TYR A 286 -10.20 -3.47 -1.25
CA TYR A 286 -10.22 -2.01 -1.20
C TYR A 286 -10.24 -1.53 0.23
N TYR A 287 -9.50 -0.45 0.48
CA TYR A 287 -9.36 0.20 1.77
C TYR A 287 -9.47 1.71 1.62
N ASN A 288 -10.04 2.37 2.62
CA ASN A 288 -10.04 3.81 2.72
C ASN A 288 -8.80 4.25 3.49
N ALA A 289 -7.74 4.63 2.76
CA ALA A 289 -6.51 5.16 3.31
C ALA A 289 -6.60 6.66 3.66
N GLY A 290 -7.81 7.16 3.94
CA GLY A 290 -8.12 8.56 4.21
C GLY A 290 -7.94 9.49 3.01
N LYS A 291 -8.33 10.75 3.15
CA LYS A 291 -8.15 11.79 2.12
C LYS A 291 -7.77 13.11 2.78
N ARG A 292 -6.63 13.71 2.41
CA ARG A 292 -6.17 15.00 2.96
C ARG A 292 -6.89 16.22 2.38
N GLU A 293 -7.35 16.11 1.13
CA GLU A 293 -8.10 17.15 0.43
C GLU A 293 -9.52 17.31 1.01
N GLY A 294 -9.99 18.56 1.04
CA GLY A 294 -11.32 18.91 1.55
C GLY A 294 -11.34 19.17 3.06
N ASN A 295 -12.54 19.36 3.60
CA ASN A 295 -12.74 19.82 4.98
C ASN A 295 -13.05 18.70 5.99
N ASN A 296 -12.97 17.43 5.57
CA ASN A 296 -13.22 16.29 6.45
C ASN A 296 -11.98 15.97 7.30
N THR A 297 -11.98 16.46 8.53
CA THR A 297 -10.86 16.32 9.47
C THR A 297 -10.56 14.87 9.83
N ILE A 298 -11.58 14.00 9.92
CA ILE A 298 -11.40 12.57 10.22
C ILE A 298 -10.66 11.88 9.08
N LEU A 299 -11.05 12.13 7.82
CA LEU A 299 -10.38 11.56 6.66
C LEU A 299 -8.95 12.09 6.49
N ARG A 300 -8.71 13.36 6.83
CA ARG A 300 -7.37 13.94 6.83
C ARG A 300 -6.49 13.30 7.90
N GLU A 301 -7.01 13.12 9.11
CA GLU A 301 -6.29 12.45 10.19
C GLU A 301 -6.00 10.99 9.88
N ALA A 302 -7.01 10.23 9.41
CA ALA A 302 -6.84 8.85 8.97
C ALA A 302 -5.80 8.75 7.85
N SER A 303 -5.81 9.69 6.90
CA SER A 303 -4.82 9.76 5.83
C SER A 303 -3.41 9.95 6.36
N THR A 304 -3.19 10.95 7.21
CA THR A 304 -1.85 11.22 7.74
C THR A 304 -1.37 10.10 8.65
N LYS A 305 -2.25 9.48 9.45
CA LYS A 305 -1.90 8.33 10.30
C LYS A 305 -1.57 7.09 9.47
N PHE A 306 -2.32 6.82 8.40
CA PHE A 306 -2.04 5.72 7.49
C PHE A 306 -0.67 5.90 6.83
N ASP A 307 -0.39 7.11 6.33
CA ASP A 307 0.88 7.43 5.67
C ASP A 307 2.08 7.27 6.59
N HIS A 308 1.92 7.41 7.91
CA HIS A 308 3.00 7.35 8.90
C HIS A 308 2.98 6.08 9.78
N TYR A 309 2.11 5.11 9.48
CA TYR A 309 2.02 3.88 10.26
C TYR A 309 3.38 3.17 10.37
N ALA A 310 3.73 2.74 11.58
CA ALA A 310 4.99 2.07 11.88
C ALA A 310 4.80 0.62 12.33
N THR A 311 3.93 0.39 13.31
CA THR A 311 3.73 -0.91 13.95
C THR A 311 2.45 -0.92 14.79
N GLY A 312 1.96 -2.10 15.13
CA GLY A 312 0.77 -2.34 15.96
C GLY A 312 -0.49 -2.66 15.16
N VAL A 313 -1.65 -2.49 15.77
CA VAL A 313 -2.94 -2.71 15.10
C VAL A 313 -3.50 -1.36 14.68
N TYR A 314 -3.50 -1.09 13.37
CA TYR A 314 -4.01 0.15 12.83
C TYR A 314 -5.53 0.22 12.96
N ASP A 315 -6.02 1.13 13.81
CA ASP A 315 -7.43 1.37 14.04
C ASP A 315 -7.67 2.87 14.27
N VAL A 316 -8.39 3.51 13.36
CA VAL A 316 -8.73 4.94 13.43
C VAL A 316 -10.24 5.07 13.58
N PRO A 317 -10.72 5.51 14.77
CA PRO A 317 -12.14 5.70 15.00
C PRO A 317 -12.77 6.64 13.96
N GLY A 318 -13.93 6.26 13.44
CA GLY A 318 -14.69 7.07 12.48
C GLY A 318 -14.20 7.01 11.03
N CYS A 319 -13.23 6.14 10.70
CA CYS A 319 -12.86 5.90 9.30
C CYS A 319 -14.07 5.30 8.53
N PRO A 320 -14.56 5.94 7.45
CA PRO A 320 -15.76 5.48 6.73
C PRO A 320 -15.61 4.08 6.14
N THR A 321 -16.62 3.22 6.35
CA THR A 321 -16.57 1.79 5.99
C THR A 321 -16.98 1.48 4.55
N HIS A 322 -17.68 2.40 3.85
CA HIS A 322 -18.26 2.12 2.51
C HIS A 322 -18.10 3.23 1.48
N GLU A 323 -17.44 4.31 1.85
CA GLU A 323 -17.29 5.47 0.98
C GLU A 323 -15.82 5.80 0.83
N ASN A 324 -15.47 6.39 -0.31
CA ASN A 324 -14.14 6.95 -0.56
C ASN A 324 -12.99 5.92 -0.47
N MET A 325 -13.25 4.66 -0.84
CA MET A 325 -12.19 3.69 -1.06
C MET A 325 -11.21 4.25 -2.10
N ASN A 326 -9.94 4.34 -1.72
CA ASN A 326 -8.92 5.04 -2.51
C ASN A 326 -7.56 4.34 -2.48
N HIS A 327 -7.52 3.15 -1.89
CA HIS A 327 -6.33 2.32 -1.87
C HIS A 327 -6.70 0.84 -2.04
N ALA A 328 -5.91 0.12 -2.82
CA ALA A 328 -6.03 -1.32 -2.98
C ALA A 328 -4.86 -2.00 -2.28
N MET A 329 -5.15 -3.07 -1.54
CA MET A 329 -4.18 -3.80 -0.73
C MET A 329 -4.42 -5.30 -0.86
N VAL A 330 -3.50 -6.09 -0.28
CA VAL A 330 -3.63 -7.54 -0.23
C VAL A 330 -3.65 -7.99 1.22
N ILE A 331 -4.71 -8.69 1.64
CA ILE A 331 -4.73 -9.38 2.93
C ILE A 331 -3.99 -10.71 2.74
N ILE A 332 -2.95 -10.94 3.54
CA ILE A 332 -2.05 -12.10 3.48
C ILE A 332 -2.15 -13.01 4.72
N GLY A 333 -3.03 -12.68 5.66
CA GLY A 333 -3.15 -13.41 6.90
C GLY A 333 -4.06 -12.70 7.90
N TYR A 334 -4.12 -13.24 9.11
CA TYR A 334 -4.90 -12.71 10.21
C TYR A 334 -4.38 -13.24 11.55
N GLY A 335 -4.78 -12.63 12.67
CA GLY A 335 -4.49 -13.13 14.01
C GLY A 335 -5.04 -12.27 15.14
#